data_AF-A0AA37EL40-F1
#
_entry.id   AF-A0AA37EL40-F1
#
_cell.length_a   1.000
_cell.length_b   1.000
_cell.length_c   1.000
_cell.angle_alpha   90.00
_cell.angle_beta   90.00
_cell.angle_gamma   90.00
#
_symmetry.space_group_name_H-M   'P 1'
#
loop_
_entity.id
_entity.type
_entity.pdbx_description
1 polymer ?
#
loop_
_entity_poly.entity_id
_entity_poly.type
_entity_poly.pdbx_seq_one_letter_code
_entity_poly.pdbx_strand_id
1 'polypeptide(L)' 'MSKKTVRFPSFNVSLSDPIEIAKYHLNDPDIAMQSKVMAIEKVAEMETHNSITKNDLVGALRWIYEHYDLLSVL' A
#
# COMPACT_ATOMS: atom_id res chain seq x y z
N MET A 1 -22.52 10.71 -15.00
CA MET A 1 -21.04 10.80 -14.93
C MET A 1 -20.49 9.40 -14.71
N SER A 2 -19.76 8.85 -15.69
CA SER A 2 -19.19 7.50 -15.57
C SER A 2 -17.96 7.55 -14.66
N LYS A 3 -17.95 6.78 -13.56
CA LYS A 3 -16.76 6.62 -12.70
C LYS A 3 -15.64 6.05 -13.58
N LYS A 4 -14.64 6.87 -13.93
CA LYS A 4 -13.42 6.38 -14.58
C LYS A 4 -12.65 5.57 -13.55
N THR A 5 -12.77 4.25 -13.60
CA THR A 5 -11.91 3.35 -12.84
C THR A 5 -10.52 3.38 -13.48
N VAL A 6 -9.59 4.11 -12.88
CA VAL A 6 -8.18 4.07 -13.28
C VAL A 6 -7.61 2.72 -12.84
N ARG A 7 -7.44 1.79 -13.77
CA ARG A 7 -6.68 0.56 -13.49
C ARG A 7 -5.19 0.93 -13.50
N PHE A 8 -4.57 0.86 -12.33
CA PHE A 8 -3.13 1.07 -12.19
C PHE A 8 -2.34 -0.10 -12.79
N PRO A 9 -1.21 0.16 -13.49
CA PRO A 9 -0.40 -0.90 -14.08
C PRO A 9 0.27 -1.73 -12.98
N SER A 10 -0.10 -3.00 -12.88
CA SER A 10 0.57 -3.96 -12.00
C SER A 10 1.94 -4.28 -12.56
N PHE A 11 3.01 -3.80 -11.91
CA PHE A 11 4.36 -4.24 -12.23
C PHE A 11 4.52 -5.66 -11.70
N ASN A 12 4.84 -6.58 -12.60
CA ASN A 12 4.96 -8.01 -12.37
C ASN A 12 6.29 -8.32 -11.64
N VAL A 13 6.44 -7.81 -10.43
CA VAL A 13 7.57 -8.12 -9.54
C VAL A 13 7.14 -9.28 -8.65
N SER A 14 7.96 -10.32 -8.55
CA SER A 14 7.75 -11.43 -7.62
C SER A 14 7.59 -10.86 -6.22
N LEU A 15 6.35 -10.90 -5.73
CA LEU A 15 5.88 -10.38 -4.46
C LEU A 15 6.61 -11.10 -3.32
N SER A 16 7.74 -10.57 -2.86
CA SER A 16 8.01 -10.62 -1.43
C SER A 16 6.72 -10.18 -0.73
N ASP A 17 6.27 -11.03 0.20
CA ASP A 17 4.92 -11.06 0.73
C ASP A 17 4.37 -9.63 0.96
N PRO A 18 3.18 -9.25 0.44
CA PRO A 18 2.57 -7.95 0.71
C PRO A 18 2.63 -7.51 2.17
N ILE A 19 2.59 -8.49 3.10
CA ILE A 19 2.77 -8.28 4.53
C ILE A 19 4.17 -7.75 4.86
N GLU A 20 5.22 -8.34 4.30
CA GLU A 20 6.60 -7.94 4.53
C GLU A 20 6.83 -6.49 4.08
N ILE A 21 6.32 -6.14 2.90
CA ILE A 21 6.41 -4.75 2.39
C ILE A 21 5.66 -3.79 3.31
N ALA A 22 4.42 -4.09 3.66
CA ALA A 22 3.59 -3.24 4.51
C ALA A 22 4.17 -3.06 5.92
N LYS A 23 4.86 -4.07 6.46
CA LYS A 23 5.44 -4.03 7.81
C LYS A 23 6.82 -3.39 7.86
N TYR A 24 7.68 -3.68 6.88
CA TYR A 24 9.11 -3.41 7.02
C TYR A 24 9.70 -2.54 5.91
N HIS A 25 9.07 -2.46 4.73
CA HIS A 25 9.70 -1.85 3.54
C HIS A 25 8.94 -0.66 2.94
N LEU A 26 7.99 -0.05 3.64
CA LEU A 26 7.33 1.17 3.14
C LEU A 26 8.32 2.33 2.92
N ASN A 27 9.39 2.41 3.71
CA ASN A 27 10.43 3.43 3.56
C ASN A 27 11.64 2.97 2.74
N ASP A 28 11.58 1.77 2.15
CA ASP A 28 12.68 1.21 1.37
C ASP A 28 12.80 1.95 0.01
N PRO A 29 13.90 2.65 -0.27
CA PRO A 29 14.05 3.41 -1.52
C PRO A 29 14.18 2.51 -2.76
N ASP A 30 14.55 1.23 -2.59
CA ASP A 30 14.71 0.29 -3.69
C ASP A 30 13.39 -0.36 -4.12
N ILE A 31 12.34 -0.21 -3.31
CA ILE A 31 10.98 -0.65 -3.64
C ILE A 31 10.21 0.49 -4.30
N ALA A 32 9.71 0.23 -5.51
CA ALA A 32 8.86 1.17 -6.23
C ALA A 32 7.63 1.59 -5.41
N MET A 33 7.29 2.88 -5.48
CA MET A 33 6.12 3.46 -4.80
C MET A 33 4.83 2.66 -5.05
N GLN A 34 4.62 2.23 -6.29
CA GLN A 34 3.44 1.47 -6.71
C GLN A 34 3.35 0.11 -6.01
N SER A 35 4.49 -0.57 -5.83
CA SER A 35 4.54 -1.86 -5.13
C SER A 35 4.13 -1.71 -3.66
N LYS A 36 4.49 -0.60 -3.03
CA LYS A 36 4.11 -0.28 -1.64
C LYS A 36 2.61 -0.03 -1.52
N VAL A 37 2.03 0.74 -2.44
CA VAL A 37 0.58 0.96 -2.49
C VAL A 37 -0.17 -0.36 -2.67
N MET A 38 0.25 -1.19 -3.64
CA MET A 38 -0.36 -2.50 -3.87
C MET A 38 -0.24 -3.43 -2.65
N ALA A 39 0.88 -3.35 -1.92
CA ALA A 39 1.06 -4.14 -0.71
C ALA A 39 0.07 -3.72 0.39
N ILE A 40 -0.10 -2.42 0.61
CA ILE A 40 -1.08 -1.88 1.57
C ILE A 40 -2.50 -2.28 1.17
N GLU A 41 -2.86 -2.12 -0.10
CA GLU A 41 -4.19 -2.50 -0.62
C GLU A 41 -4.46 -3.99 -0.40
N LYS A 42 -3.52 -4.86 -0.78
CA LYS A 42 -3.65 -6.31 -0.57
C LYS A 42 -3.80 -6.67 0.90
N VAL A 43 -3.02 -6.05 1.80
CA VAL A 43 -3.14 -6.28 3.25
C VAL A 43 -4.50 -5.83 3.78
N ALA A 44 -5.03 -4.71 3.29
CA ALA A 44 -6.35 -4.20 3.69
C ALA A 44 -7.51 -5.08 3.18
N GLU A 45 -7.36 -5.76 2.04
CA GLU A 45 -8.35 -6.67 1.48
C GLU A 45 -8.31 -8.09 2.08
N MET A 46 -7.31 -8.43 2.89
CA MET A 46 -7.23 -9.74 3.54
C MET A 46 -8.36 -9.91 4.59
N GLU A 47 -9.14 -10.99 4.48
CA GLU A 47 -10.23 -11.28 5.42
C GLU A 47 -9.75 -11.40 6.87
N THR A 48 -8.62 -12.07 7.10
CA THR A 48 -7.92 -12.13 8.39
C THR A 48 -6.43 -12.42 8.16
N HIS A 49 -5.54 -11.64 8.79
CA HIS A 49 -4.13 -11.99 8.85
C HIS A 49 -3.51 -11.60 10.20
N ASN A 50 -3.17 -12.59 11.03
CA ASN A 50 -2.72 -12.39 12.42
C ASN A 50 -1.32 -11.76 12.55
N SER A 51 -0.58 -11.61 11.46
CA SER A 51 0.75 -11.00 11.49
C SER A 51 0.74 -9.47 11.37
N ILE A 52 -0.40 -8.87 11.01
CA ILE A 52 -0.57 -7.42 10.89
C ILE A 52 -1.19 -6.88 12.17
N THR A 53 -0.45 -6.01 12.84
CA THR A 53 -0.90 -5.34 14.06
C THR A 53 -1.58 -4.02 13.73
N LYS A 54 -2.33 -3.47 14.70
CA LYS A 54 -2.86 -2.09 14.59
C LYS A 54 -1.75 -1.07 14.33
N ASN A 55 -0.55 -1.26 14.89
CA ASN A 55 0.56 -0.33 14.69
C ASN A 55 1.08 -0.38 13.24
N ASP A 56 1.10 -1.54 12.61
CA ASP A 56 1.48 -1.68 11.20
C ASP A 56 0.49 -0.91 10.31
N LEU A 57 -0.81 -1.02 10.58
CA LEU A 57 -1.85 -0.24 9.86
C LEU A 57 -1.71 1.27 10.09
N VAL A 58 -1.44 1.71 11.31
CA VAL A 58 -1.18 3.13 11.61
C VAL A 58 0.08 3.62 10.88
N GLY A 59 1.12 2.78 10.81
CA GLY A 59 2.33 3.06 10.04
C GLY A 59 2.04 3.25 8.56
N ALA A 60 1.30 2.32 7.96
CA ALA A 60 0.86 2.41 6.57
C ALA A 60 0.03 3.68 6.30
N LEU A 61 -0.90 4.03 7.19
CA LEU A 61 -1.70 5.26 7.07
C LEU A 61 -0.82 6.52 7.12
N ARG A 62 0.10 6.62 8.09
CA ARG A 62 1.03 7.75 8.18
C ARG A 62 1.88 7.86 6.93
N TRP A 63 2.41 6.74 6.45
CA TRP A 63 3.17 6.68 5.23
C TRP A 63 2.36 7.21 4.03
N ILE A 64 1.08 6.84 3.90
CA ILE A 64 0.20 7.40 2.87
C ILE A 64 0.09 8.92 3.00
N TYR A 65 -0.19 9.45 4.21
CA TYR A 65 -0.32 10.90 4.43
C TYR A 65 0.97 11.68 4.16
N GLU A 66 2.15 11.07 4.37
CA GLU A 66 3.44 11.70 4.10
C GLU A 66 3.78 11.75 2.61
N HIS A 67 3.29 10.78 1.83
CA HIS A 67 3.70 10.59 0.43
C HIS A 67 2.63 11.01 -0.59
N TYR A 68 1.38 11.16 -0.15
CA TYR A 68 0.27 11.57 -0.99
C TYR A 68 -0.38 12.84 -0.46
N ASP A 69 -0.51 13.83 -1.33
CA ASP A 69 -1.39 14.97 -1.06
C ASP A 69 -2.84 14.53 -1.27
N LEU A 70 -3.44 14.02 -0.22
CA LEU A 70 -4.84 13.56 -0.22
C LEU A 70 -5.85 14.70 -0.34
N LEU A 71 -5.43 15.95 -0.14
CA LEU A 71 -6.31 17.13 -0.24
C LEU A 71 -6.37 17.68 -1.67
N SER A 72 -5.44 17.30 -2.54
CA SER A 72 -5.44 17.70 -3.97
C SER A 72 -6.53 17.02 -4.82
N VAL A 73 -7.28 16.06 -4.26
CA VAL A 73 -8.26 15.23 -4.96
C VAL A 73 -9.72 15.60 -4.60
N LEU A 74 -9.92 16.57 -3.71
CA LEU A 74 -11.23 17.14 -3.34
C LEU A 74 -11.45 18.51 -4.00
#